data_AF-A0A833VRC6-F1
#
_entry.id   AF-A0A833VRC6-F1
#
_cell.length_a   1.000
_cell.length_b   1.000
_cell.length_c   1.000
_cell.angle_alpha   90.00
_cell.angle_beta   90.00
_cell.angle_gamma   90.00
#
_symmetry.space_group_name_H-M   'P 1'
#
loop_
_entity.id
_entity.type
_entity.pdbx_description
1 polymer ?
#
loop_
_entity_poly.entity_id
_entity_poly.type
_entity_poly.pdbx_seq_one_letter_code
_entity_poly.pdbx_strand_id
1 'polypeptide(L)' 'MHGLAVTTVEGIGNVKTKLHPVQERIAKAHGSQCGFCTPGIVMSMYALLRNTPKPSMKDLEIAFQGTIMITYDMLL' A
#
# COMPACT_ATOMS: atom_id res chain seq x y z
N MET A 1 19.52 -4.16 -11.05
CA MET A 1 18.20 -4.70 -11.47
C MET A 1 18.30 -5.93 -12.36
N HIS A 2 19.45 -6.27 -12.97
CA HIS A 2 19.59 -7.54 -13.69
C HIS A 2 19.30 -8.74 -12.77
N GLY A 3 18.35 -9.59 -13.17
CA GLY A 3 17.92 -10.79 -12.42
C GLY A 3 16.84 -10.56 -11.35
N LEU A 4 16.36 -9.33 -11.15
CA LEU A 4 15.32 -9.02 -10.17
C LEU A 4 13.98 -8.71 -10.85
N ALA A 5 12.87 -9.14 -10.22
CA ALA A 5 11.52 -8.80 -10.66
C ALA A 5 11.03 -7.54 -9.94
N VAL A 6 10.74 -6.47 -10.69
CA VAL A 6 10.16 -5.24 -10.16
C VAL A 6 8.64 -5.32 -10.30
N THR A 7 7.93 -5.12 -9.19
CA THR A 7 6.46 -5.04 -9.17
C THR A 7 6.05 -3.62 -8.83
N THR A 8 5.17 -3.03 -9.64
CA THR A 8 4.60 -1.68 -9.40
C THR A 8 3.14 -1.77 -8.99
N VAL A 9 2.53 -0.62 -8.65
CA VAL A 9 1.13 -0.55 -8.19
C VAL A 9 0.14 -1.06 -9.26
N GLU A 10 0.45 -0.87 -10.54
CA GLU A 10 -0.36 -1.35 -11.65
C GLU A 10 -0.22 -2.87 -11.86
N GLY A 11 0.92 -3.43 -11.43
CA GLY A 11 1.22 -4.86 -11.54
C GLY A 11 0.46 -5.73 -10.53
N ILE A 12 0.00 -5.16 -9.41
CA ILE A 12 -0.78 -5.90 -8.40
C ILE A 12 -2.28 -5.87 -8.65
N GLY A 13 -2.78 -4.93 -9.46
CA GLY A 13 -4.20 -4.77 -9.72
C GLY A 13 -4.52 -3.44 -10.40
N ASN A 14 -5.60 -3.41 -11.17
CA ASN A 14 -6.11 -2.22 -11.83
C ASN A 14 -7.63 -2.27 -11.99
N VAL A 15 -8.23 -1.16 -12.40
CA VAL A 15 -9.70 -1.02 -12.57
C VAL A 15 -10.28 -1.86 -13.71
N LYS A 16 -9.46 -2.33 -14.66
CA LYS A 16 -9.90 -3.14 -15.81
C LYS A 16 -9.94 -4.63 -15.52
N THR A 17 -9.04 -5.11 -14.67
CA THR A 17 -8.95 -6.54 -14.30
C THR A 17 -9.66 -6.77 -12.97
N LYS A 18 -9.03 -6.30 -11.89
CA LYS A 18 -9.52 -6.34 -10.52
C LYS A 18 -8.56 -5.56 -9.64
N LEU A 19 -9.08 -4.80 -8.68
CA LEU A 19 -8.26 -4.15 -7.67
C LEU A 19 -7.74 -5.18 -6.66
N HIS A 20 -6.50 -4.99 -6.22
CA HIS A 20 -5.95 -5.74 -5.10
C HIS A 20 -6.67 -5.32 -3.81
N PRO A 21 -6.90 -6.23 -2.83
CA PRO A 21 -7.58 -5.88 -1.57
C PRO A 21 -6.96 -4.69 -0.83
N VAL A 22 -5.64 -4.48 -0.95
CA VAL A 22 -4.94 -3.32 -0.40
C VAL A 22 -5.38 -2.01 -1.07
N GLN A 23 -5.46 -1.98 -2.40
CA GLN A 23 -5.92 -0.82 -3.16
C GLN A 23 -7.37 -0.47 -2.81
N GLU A 24 -8.23 -1.50 -2.72
CA GLU A 24 -9.64 -1.32 -2.40
C GLU A 24 -9.85 -0.80 -0.97
N ARG A 25 -9.12 -1.32 0.01
CA ARG A 25 -9.23 -0.88 1.41
C ARG A 25 -8.79 0.56 1.60
N ILE A 26 -7.68 0.98 1.00
CA ILE A 26 -7.21 2.37 1.09
C ILE A 26 -8.24 3.33 0.46
N ALA A 27 -8.81 2.96 -0.70
CA ALA A 27 -9.83 3.76 -1.35
C ALA A 27 -11.11 3.88 -0.50
N LYS A 28 -11.58 2.76 0.09
CA LYS A 28 -12.78 2.74 0.93
C LYS A 28 -12.60 3.42 2.29
N ALA A 29 -11.40 3.39 2.86
CA ALA A 29 -11.07 4.05 4.11
C ALA A 29 -10.85 5.57 3.96
N HIS A 30 -11.14 6.14 2.79
CA HIS A 30 -10.85 7.53 2.44
C HIS A 30 -9.36 7.92 2.57
N GLY A 31 -8.45 6.94 2.61
CA GLY A 31 -7.01 7.11 2.82
C GLY A 31 -6.25 7.73 1.65
N SER A 32 -6.95 8.43 0.75
CA SER A 32 -6.40 9.13 -0.40
C SER A 32 -7.17 10.42 -0.63
N GLN A 33 -6.48 11.57 -0.53
CA GLN A 33 -7.02 12.88 -0.91
C GLN A 33 -6.58 13.27 -2.32
N CYS A 34 -5.33 13.74 -2.48
CA CYS A 34 -4.76 14.10 -3.79
C CYS A 34 -4.24 12.90 -4.59
N GLY A 35 -4.14 11.71 -3.98
CA GLY A 35 -3.76 10.46 -4.64
C GLY A 35 -2.27 10.26 -4.92
N PHE A 36 -1.43 11.29 -4.75
CA PHE A 36 0.00 11.21 -5.13
C PHE A 36 0.80 10.23 -4.27
N CYS A 37 0.54 10.17 -2.96
CA CYS A 37 1.22 9.27 -2.04
C CYS A 37 0.63 7.85 -2.02
N THR A 38 -0.56 7.65 -2.57
CA THR A 38 -1.32 6.39 -2.50
C THR A 38 -0.58 5.19 -3.11
N PRO A 39 0.07 5.29 -4.29
CA PRO A 39 0.86 4.19 -4.83
C PRO A 39 1.98 3.72 -3.90
N GLY A 40 2.67 4.64 -3.22
CA GLY A 40 3.74 4.32 -2.28
C GLY A 40 3.22 3.53 -1.09
N ILE A 41 2.12 4.00 -0.48
CA ILE A 41 1.46 3.34 0.65
C ILE A 41 0.98 1.93 0.26
N VAL A 42 0.33 1.80 -0.90
CA VAL A 42 -0.16 0.51 -1.40
C VAL A 42 0.99 -0.47 -1.56
N MET A 43 2.13 -0.04 -2.11
CA MET A 43 3.29 -0.91 -2.32
C MET A 43 3.99 -1.26 -1.00
N SER A 44 4.06 -0.34 -0.02
CA SER A 44 4.56 -0.63 1.33
C SER A 44 3.69 -1.66 2.06
N MET A 45 2.36 -1.51 2.01
CA MET A 45 1.43 -2.52 2.56
C MET A 45 1.52 -3.86 1.84
N TYR A 46 1.63 -3.83 0.51
CA TYR A 46 1.77 -5.05 -0.29
C TYR A 46 3.06 -5.79 0.06
N ALA A 47 4.18 -5.09 0.19
CA ALA A 47 5.45 -5.68 0.61
C ALA A 47 5.37 -6.26 2.03
N LEU A 48 4.75 -5.54 2.97
CA LEU A 48 4.55 -6.03 4.34
C LEU A 48 3.69 -7.30 4.37
N LEU A 49 2.54 -7.31 3.70
CA LEU A 49 1.64 -8.47 3.67
C LEU A 49 2.24 -9.68 2.95
N ARG A 50 3.12 -9.45 1.96
CA ARG A 50 3.86 -10.52 1.27
C ARG A 50 4.89 -11.19 2.17
N ASN A 51 5.50 -10.43 3.08
CA ASN A 51 6.51 -10.95 4.03
C ASN A 51 5.86 -11.48 5.33
N THR A 52 4.80 -10.82 5.78
CA THR A 52 4.11 -11.10 7.05
C THR A 52 2.60 -11.08 6.81
N PRO A 53 1.95 -12.24 6.58
CA PRO A 53 0.51 -12.32 6.25
C PRO A 53 -0.43 -11.78 7.34
N LYS A 54 0.03 -11.74 8.60
CA LYS A 54 -0.69 -11.19 9.76
C LYS A 54 0.21 -10.18 10.48
N PRO A 55 0.36 -8.95 9.95
CA PRO A 55 1.21 -7.95 10.57
C PRO A 55 0.57 -7.40 11.84
N SER A 56 1.41 -7.02 12.81
CA SER A 56 0.98 -6.26 13.98
C SER A 56 0.85 -4.76 13.64
N MET A 57 0.21 -3.98 14.52
CA MET A 57 0.13 -2.52 14.34
C MET A 57 1.52 -1.87 14.28
N LYS A 58 2.48 -2.38 15.05
CA LYS A 58 3.86 -1.90 15.04
C LYS A 58 4.54 -2.14 13.69
N ASP A 59 4.26 -3.26 13.04
CA ASP A 59 4.82 -3.57 11.72
C ASP A 59 4.25 -2.64 10.64
N LEU A 60 2.97 -2.26 10.78
CA LEU A 60 2.34 -1.27 9.91
C LEU A 60 2.98 0.10 10.07
N GLU A 61 3.18 0.57 11.31
CA GLU A 61 3.85 1.84 11.59
C GLU A 61 5.26 1.88 10.97
N ILE A 62 6.05 0.82 11.12
CA ILE A 62 7.39 0.73 10.54
C ILE A 62 7.34 0.75 9.01
N ALA A 63 6.40 0.04 8.39
CA ALA A 63 6.25 0.01 6.94
C ALA A 63 5.88 1.39 6.35
N PHE A 64 5.25 2.27 7.13
CA PHE A 64 4.84 3.60 6.70
C PHE A 64 5.80 4.73 7.06
N GLN A 65 6.79 4.53 7.94
CA GLN A 65 7.75 5.56 8.35
C GLN A 65 8.47 6.25 7.17
N GLY A 66 8.67 5.55 6.05
CA GLY A 66 9.33 6.10 4.86
C GLY A 66 8.39 6.82 3.89
N THR A 67 7.07 6.85 4.15
CA THR A 67 6.07 7.43 3.23
C THR A 67 5.52 8.73 3.79
N ILE A 68 5.64 9.82 3.02
CA ILE A 68 5.10 11.13 3.42
C ILE A 68 3.59 11.11 3.17
N MET A 69 2.80 11.07 4.25
CA MET A 69 1.34 11.05 4.21
C MET A 69 0.77 12.30 4.89
N ILE A 70 -0.30 12.86 4.32
CA ILE A 70 -1.02 14.02 4.87
C ILE A 70 -2.24 13.59 5.73
N THR A 71 -2.37 12.29 6.02
CA THR A 71 -3.54 11.66 6.68
C THR A 71 -3.14 10.47 7.56
N TYR A 72 -2.41 10.71 8.66
CA TYR A 72 -2.10 9.66 9.65
C TYR A 72 -3.32 9.14 10.42
N ASP A 73 -4.46 9.80 10.29
CA ASP A 73 -5.63 9.64 11.17
C ASP A 73 -6.75 8.72 10.60
N MET A 74 -6.46 7.94 9.55
CA MET A 74 -7.49 7.11 8.86
C MET A 74 -7.21 5.60 8.87
N LEU A 75 -6.09 5.18 9.46
CA LEU A 75 -5.73 3.76 9.62
C LEU A 75 -5.97 3.23 11.04
N LEU A 76 -6.43 4.09 11.97
CA LEU A 76 -6.94 3.77 13.31
C LEU A 76 -8.46 4.00 13.34
#